data_AF-A0A8H3G952-F1
#
_entry.id   AF-A0A8H3G952-F1
#
_cell.length_a   1.000
_cell.length_b   1.000
_cell.length_c   1.000
_cell.angle_alpha   90.00
_cell.angle_beta   90.00
_cell.angle_gamma   90.00
#
_symmetry.space_group_name_H-M   'P 1'
#
loop_
_entity.id
_entity.type
_entity.pdbx_description
1 polymer ?
#
loop_
_entity_poly.entity_id
_entity_poly.type
_entity_poly.pdbx_seq_one_letter_code
_entity_poly.pdbx_strand_id
1 'polypeptide(L)'
;MPLKISEPFNIFLDHLTAQELHHEKGNVRYAQTQDDNLREEYSKIYNDVEPDIPWARIALGQSPDAINLWIGNSSSVTALHRDNYENIYCQVSGHKHFVLLSPIEAPCVNENIVPCAAYQSPSSASKHELANTASRSNSENVDVDITSGLSCGNQQLVLSPEHPPRAVPFAIWDPDKPEQDQTPFSCLARPSRVTLNPGDLLYLPALW
;
A
#
# COMPACT_ATOMS: atom_id res chain seq x y z
N MET A 1 7.15 -3.73 -3.68
CA MET A 1 7.18 -3.72 -2.21
C MET A 1 7.70 -2.40 -1.70
N PRO A 2 7.04 -1.78 -0.71
CA PRO A 2 7.53 -0.57 -0.06
C PRO A 2 8.85 -0.84 0.68
N LEU A 3 9.69 0.19 0.84
CA LEU A 3 10.87 0.11 1.71
C LEU A 3 10.38 0.10 3.16
N LYS A 4 10.72 -0.96 3.92
CA LYS A 4 10.43 -1.04 5.35
C LYS A 4 11.57 -0.40 6.15
N ILE A 5 11.22 0.49 7.08
CA ILE A 5 12.16 1.12 8.01
C ILE A 5 11.59 1.08 9.42
N SER A 6 12.46 1.12 10.43
CA SER A 6 12.09 1.35 11.83
C SER A 6 12.63 2.72 12.24
N GLU A 7 11.76 3.55 12.82
CA GLU A 7 12.13 4.89 13.26
C GLU A 7 11.33 5.32 14.51
N PRO A 8 11.81 6.33 15.27
CA PRO A 8 11.05 6.86 16.40
C PRO A 8 9.70 7.46 15.96
N PHE A 9 8.64 7.14 16.70
CA PHE A 9 7.27 7.56 16.38
C PHE A 9 7.10 9.09 16.21
N ASN A 10 7.78 9.88 17.04
CA ASN A 10 7.71 11.34 16.95
C ASN A 10 8.30 11.86 15.64
N ILE A 11 9.42 11.29 15.18
CA ILE A 11 10.05 11.68 13.91
C ILE A 11 9.14 11.34 12.73
N PHE A 12 8.52 10.15 12.77
CA PHE A 12 7.52 9.74 11.79
C PHE A 12 6.33 10.71 11.75
N LEU A 13 5.77 11.07 12.91
CA LEU A 13 4.62 11.97 13.00
C LEU A 13 4.95 13.40 12.57
N ASP A 14 6.12 13.92 12.97
CA ASP A 14 6.62 15.24 12.54
C ASP A 14 6.75 15.28 11.02
N HIS A 15 7.28 14.21 10.41
CA HIS A 15 7.40 14.09 8.95
C HIS A 15 6.04 14.07 8.26
N LEU A 16 5.09 13.25 8.73
CA LEU A 16 3.74 13.21 8.16
C LEU A 16 3.04 14.57 8.23
N THR A 17 3.18 15.24 9.37
CA THR A 17 2.57 16.55 9.63
C THR A 17 3.17 17.61 8.73
N ALA A 18 4.50 17.66 8.62
CA ALA A 18 5.19 18.59 7.72
C ALA A 18 4.82 18.34 6.25
N GLN A 19 4.80 17.07 5.81
CA GLN A 19 4.42 16.70 4.45
C GLN A 19 2.98 17.14 4.10
N GLU A 20 2.05 17.00 5.04
CA GLU A 20 0.65 17.42 4.84
C GLU A 20 0.52 18.95 4.83
N LEU A 21 1.10 19.65 5.81
CA LEU A 21 0.96 21.11 5.97
C LEU A 21 1.69 21.92 4.89
N HIS A 22 2.82 21.42 4.41
CA HIS A 22 3.67 22.12 3.45
C HIS A 22 3.55 21.55 2.03
N HIS A 23 2.73 20.52 1.83
CA HIS A 23 2.57 19.81 0.56
C HIS A 23 3.92 19.42 -0.07
N GLU A 24 4.84 18.95 0.78
CA GLU A 24 6.19 18.59 0.35
C GLU A 24 6.15 17.37 -0.56
N LYS A 25 6.71 17.52 -1.77
CA LYS A 25 6.91 16.40 -2.69
C LYS A 25 8.10 15.56 -2.22
N GLY A 26 7.93 14.25 -2.19
CA GLY A 26 9.01 13.33 -1.82
C GLY A 26 8.49 11.93 -1.52
N ASN A 27 9.31 11.16 -0.81
CA ASN A 27 8.90 9.85 -0.33
C ASN A 27 7.72 9.99 0.63
N VAL A 28 6.74 9.09 0.47
CA VAL A 28 5.57 9.03 1.35
C VAL A 28 5.85 8.01 2.44
N ARG A 29 5.60 8.39 3.70
CA ARG A 29 5.63 7.46 4.83
C ARG A 29 4.21 7.00 5.14
N TYR A 30 4.06 5.73 5.47
CA TYR A 30 2.78 5.16 5.84
C TYR A 30 3.01 4.01 6.82
N ALA A 31 2.48 4.13 8.04
CA ALA A 31 2.50 3.06 9.04
C ALA A 31 1.36 2.07 8.74
N GLN A 32 1.71 0.88 8.25
CA GLN A 32 0.75 -0.11 7.73
C GLN A 32 1.33 -1.53 7.68
N THR A 33 1.98 -2.01 8.73
CA THR A 33 2.60 -3.35 8.76
C THR A 33 1.60 -4.51 8.63
N GLN A 34 0.34 -4.28 9.02
CA GLN A 34 -0.84 -5.15 8.78
C GLN A 34 -0.72 -6.58 9.35
N ASP A 35 0.18 -6.78 10.30
CA ASP A 35 0.55 -8.05 10.93
C ASP A 35 0.23 -8.04 12.43
N ASP A 36 -0.96 -7.54 12.77
CA ASP A 36 -1.43 -7.39 14.14
C ASP A 36 -0.72 -6.30 14.95
N ASN A 37 -0.29 -5.26 14.24
CA ASN A 37 0.62 -4.25 14.75
C ASN A 37 0.07 -3.43 15.93
N LEU A 38 -1.26 -3.39 16.17
CA LEU A 38 -1.80 -2.65 17.30
C LEU A 38 -1.53 -3.36 18.63
N ARG A 39 -1.65 -4.70 18.65
CA ARG A 39 -1.36 -5.51 19.84
C ARG A 39 0.13 -5.57 20.15
N GLU A 40 0.96 -5.45 19.12
CA GLU A 40 2.42 -5.51 19.22
C GLU A 40 3.06 -4.11 19.26
N GLU A 41 3.34 -3.53 18.08
CA GLU A 41 4.07 -2.26 17.90
C GLU A 41 3.44 -1.07 18.65
N TYR A 42 2.11 -1.03 18.71
CA TYR A 42 1.34 0.06 19.33
C TYR A 42 0.61 -0.36 20.62
N SER A 43 1.11 -1.40 21.30
CA SER A 43 0.53 -1.94 22.55
C SER A 43 0.21 -0.90 23.64
N LYS A 44 0.95 0.22 23.67
CA LYS A 44 0.72 1.33 24.62
C LYS A 44 -0.66 1.98 24.49
N ILE A 45 -1.26 1.97 23.30
CA ILE A 45 -2.58 2.55 23.03
C ILE A 45 -3.64 1.48 22.78
N TYR A 46 -3.30 0.20 22.89
CA TYR A 46 -4.25 -0.90 22.68
C TYR A 46 -5.42 -0.87 23.68
N ASN A 47 -5.15 -0.48 24.93
CA ASN A 47 -6.19 -0.36 25.96
C ASN A 47 -7.14 0.83 25.75
N ASP A 48 -6.85 1.70 24.78
CA ASP A 48 -7.71 2.83 24.42
C ASP A 48 -8.79 2.44 23.39
N VAL A 49 -8.76 1.19 22.89
CA VAL A 49 -9.75 0.66 21.94
C VAL A 49 -10.34 -0.66 22.45
N GLU A 50 -11.49 -1.04 21.89
CA GLU A 50 -12.09 -2.34 22.17
C GLU A 50 -11.27 -3.47 21.52
N PRO A 51 -11.12 -4.63 22.18
CA PRO A 51 -10.36 -5.77 21.65
C PRO A 51 -11.08 -6.51 20.52
N ASP A 52 -12.39 -6.30 20.38
CA ASP A 52 -13.19 -6.75 19.24
C ASP A 52 -14.41 -5.85 19.06
N ILE A 53 -15.17 -6.07 17.97
CA ILE A 53 -16.45 -5.40 17.74
C ILE A 53 -17.57 -6.40 18.05
N PRO A 54 -18.32 -6.24 19.17
CA PRO A 54 -19.19 -7.31 19.67
C PRO A 54 -20.23 -7.81 18.68
N TRP A 55 -20.88 -6.91 17.94
CA TRP A 55 -21.88 -7.32 16.94
C TRP A 55 -21.25 -8.15 15.82
N ALA A 56 -20.03 -7.83 15.40
CA ALA A 56 -19.36 -8.54 14.32
C ALA A 56 -18.83 -9.89 14.80
N ARG A 57 -18.24 -9.93 15.99
CA ARG A 57 -17.81 -11.19 16.62
C ARG A 57 -18.98 -12.17 16.75
N ILE A 58 -20.15 -11.67 17.14
CA ILE A 58 -21.38 -12.49 17.24
C ILE A 58 -21.85 -12.94 15.85
N ALA A 59 -21.91 -12.04 14.88
CA ALA A 59 -22.41 -12.33 13.53
C ALA A 59 -21.51 -13.30 12.75
N LEU A 60 -20.19 -13.12 12.84
CA LEU A 60 -19.18 -13.93 12.18
C LEU A 60 -18.81 -15.19 12.98
N GLY A 61 -19.18 -15.24 14.26
CA GLY A 61 -18.86 -16.36 15.15
C GLY A 61 -17.36 -16.49 15.48
N GLN A 62 -16.57 -15.45 15.26
CA GLN A 62 -15.12 -15.45 15.43
C GLN A 62 -14.60 -14.12 15.98
N SER A 63 -13.52 -14.18 16.77
CA SER A 63 -12.73 -13.01 17.15
C SER A 63 -11.82 -12.58 16.00
N PRO A 64 -11.35 -11.31 15.96
CA PRO A 64 -10.44 -10.86 14.91
C PRO A 64 -9.10 -11.60 14.97
N ASP A 65 -8.61 -12.04 13.81
CA ASP A 65 -7.28 -12.63 13.68
C ASP A 65 -6.17 -11.60 13.93
N ALA A 66 -6.38 -10.37 13.45
CA ALA A 66 -5.46 -9.25 13.57
C ALA A 66 -6.21 -7.94 13.87
N ILE A 67 -5.58 -7.05 14.64
CA ILE A 67 -6.04 -5.69 14.88
C ILE A 67 -4.90 -4.77 14.47
N ASN A 68 -5.17 -3.95 13.45
CA ASN A 68 -4.16 -3.13 12.83
C ASN A 68 -4.46 -1.65 13.06
N LEU A 69 -3.40 -0.87 13.26
CA LEU A 69 -3.39 0.58 13.25
C LEU A 69 -2.75 1.07 11.95
N TRP A 70 -3.42 2.03 11.31
CA TRP A 70 -2.92 2.70 10.12
C TRP A 70 -2.77 4.19 10.39
N ILE A 71 -1.59 4.73 10.08
CA ILE A 71 -1.31 6.17 10.21
C ILE A 71 -0.61 6.64 8.94
N GLY A 72 -1.25 7.53 8.20
CA GLY A 72 -0.73 8.13 6.97
C GLY A 72 -1.34 9.52 6.74
N ASN A 73 -1.03 10.11 5.60
CA ASN A 73 -1.53 11.44 5.20
C ASN A 73 -2.19 11.38 3.80
N SER A 74 -2.53 12.54 3.22
CA SER A 74 -3.21 12.61 1.92
C SER A 74 -2.41 12.02 0.75
N SER A 75 -1.10 11.86 0.90
CA SER A 75 -0.22 11.25 -0.10
C SER A 75 -0.14 9.72 0.01
N SER A 76 -0.69 9.14 1.08
CA SER A 76 -0.67 7.69 1.33
C SER A 76 -1.80 6.98 0.58
N VAL A 77 -1.50 6.44 -0.60
CA VAL A 77 -2.49 5.73 -1.44
C VAL A 77 -2.19 4.22 -1.44
N THR A 78 -3.21 3.42 -1.13
CA THR A 78 -3.17 1.96 -1.30
C THR A 78 -3.72 1.63 -2.68
N ALA A 79 -2.98 0.84 -3.46
CA ALA A 79 -3.43 0.39 -4.77
C ALA A 79 -4.67 -0.50 -4.66
N LEU A 80 -5.44 -0.60 -5.76
CA LEU A 80 -6.57 -1.52 -5.85
C LEU A 80 -6.10 -2.96 -5.61
N HIS A 81 -6.74 -3.64 -4.67
CA HIS A 81 -6.48 -5.02 -4.30
C HIS A 81 -7.74 -5.60 -3.66
N ARG A 82 -7.68 -6.89 -3.28
CA ARG A 82 -8.72 -7.58 -2.52
C ARG A 82 -8.08 -8.41 -1.43
N ASP A 83 -8.82 -8.60 -0.33
CA ASP A 83 -8.41 -9.46 0.78
C ASP A 83 -9.34 -10.65 0.95
N ASN A 84 -8.85 -11.70 1.60
CA ASN A 84 -9.68 -12.86 1.96
C ASN A 84 -10.30 -12.71 3.37
N TYR A 85 -10.29 -11.51 3.94
CA TYR A 85 -10.71 -11.22 5.31
C TYR A 85 -12.02 -10.43 5.33
N GLU A 86 -12.81 -10.69 6.37
CA GLU A 86 -13.94 -9.84 6.75
C GLU A 86 -13.38 -8.61 7.49
N ASN A 87 -13.21 -7.50 6.77
CA ASN A 87 -12.57 -6.30 7.30
C ASN A 87 -13.59 -5.37 7.96
N ILE A 88 -13.25 -4.89 9.16
CA ILE A 88 -13.99 -3.82 9.84
C ILE A 88 -13.06 -2.63 9.98
N TYR A 89 -13.28 -1.61 9.15
CA TYR A 89 -12.45 -0.42 9.10
C TYR A 89 -13.07 0.68 9.98
N CYS A 90 -12.34 1.13 10.99
CA CYS A 90 -12.77 2.18 11.91
C CYS A 90 -11.95 3.45 11.69
N GLN A 91 -12.60 4.57 11.36
CA GLN A 91 -11.91 5.84 11.17
C GLN A 91 -11.85 6.62 12.48
N VAL A 92 -10.67 6.72 13.09
CA VAL A 92 -10.50 7.40 14.38
C VAL A 92 -10.33 8.91 14.23
N SER A 93 -9.50 9.36 13.27
CA SER A 93 -9.20 10.78 13.06
C SER A 93 -8.87 11.08 11.60
N GLY A 94 -9.30 12.23 11.08
CA GLY A 94 -9.20 12.55 9.65
C GLY A 94 -10.24 11.79 8.80
N HIS A 95 -9.96 11.61 7.51
CA HIS A 95 -10.87 10.97 6.58
C HIS A 95 -10.18 9.84 5.81
N LYS A 96 -10.93 8.79 5.49
CA LYS A 96 -10.49 7.74 4.56
C LYS A 96 -11.46 7.64 3.39
N HIS A 97 -10.91 7.73 2.19
CA HIS A 97 -11.67 7.59 0.96
C HIS A 97 -11.42 6.20 0.37
N PHE A 98 -12.50 5.46 0.12
CA PHE A 98 -12.47 4.16 -0.53
C PHE A 98 -13.09 4.26 -1.92
N VAL A 99 -12.45 3.57 -2.87
CA VAL A 99 -13.07 3.20 -4.15
C VAL A 99 -13.24 1.69 -4.10
N LEU A 100 -14.49 1.23 -4.05
CA LEU A 100 -14.84 -0.18 -3.91
C LEU A 100 -15.40 -0.71 -5.23
N LEU A 101 -14.98 -1.91 -5.60
CA LEU A 101 -15.53 -2.66 -6.72
C LEU A 101 -16.13 -3.95 -6.18
N SER A 102 -17.29 -4.34 -6.70
CA SER A 102 -17.86 -5.63 -6.34
C SER A 102 -16.97 -6.76 -6.86
N PRO A 103 -16.88 -7.91 -6.18
CA PRO A 103 -16.10 -9.06 -6.66
C PRO A 103 -16.49 -9.52 -8.08
N ILE A 104 -17.73 -9.30 -8.51
CA ILE A 104 -18.20 -9.62 -9.88
C ILE A 104 -17.53 -8.74 -10.95
N GLU A 105 -16.92 -7.63 -10.56
CA GLU A 105 -16.22 -6.69 -11.43
C GLU A 105 -14.73 -7.03 -11.59
N ALA A 106 -14.26 -8.16 -11.03
CA ALA A 106 -12.88 -8.63 -11.22
C ALA A 106 -12.41 -8.65 -12.69
N PRO A 107 -13.24 -8.96 -13.71
CA PRO A 107 -12.82 -8.86 -15.12
C PRO A 107 -12.46 -7.43 -15.58
N CYS A 108 -12.87 -6.41 -14.83
CA CYS A 108 -12.65 -5.00 -15.16
C CYS A 108 -11.27 -4.48 -14.74
N VAL A 109 -10.61 -5.12 -13.76
CA VAL A 109 -9.42 -4.55 -13.09
C VAL A 109 -8.09 -4.89 -13.77
N ASN A 110 -8.15 -5.57 -14.91
CA ASN A 110 -6.99 -6.00 -15.70
C ASN A 110 -5.91 -6.69 -14.84
N GLU A 111 -6.28 -7.73 -14.07
CA GLU A 111 -5.31 -8.43 -13.23
C GLU A 111 -4.26 -9.14 -14.10
N ASN A 112 -2.97 -8.81 -13.89
CA ASN A 112 -1.85 -9.38 -14.62
C ASN A 112 -0.77 -9.91 -13.67
N ILE A 113 -0.02 -10.90 -14.14
CA ILE A 113 1.16 -11.39 -13.42
C ILE A 113 2.30 -10.39 -13.62
N VAL A 114 2.69 -9.69 -12.55
CA VAL A 114 3.74 -8.66 -12.57
C VAL A 114 4.98 -9.12 -11.79
N PRO A 115 6.21 -8.85 -12.28
CA PRO A 115 7.44 -9.12 -11.53
C PRO A 115 7.50 -8.33 -10.22
N CYS A 116 7.94 -8.98 -9.15
CA CYS A 116 8.11 -8.33 -7.86
C CYS A 116 9.43 -7.54 -7.80
N ALA A 117 9.34 -6.32 -7.27
CA ALA A 117 10.49 -5.47 -6.97
C ALA A 117 10.25 -4.74 -5.65
N ALA A 118 11.31 -4.30 -4.98
CA ALA A 118 11.26 -3.57 -3.73
C ALA A 118 11.97 -2.22 -3.85
N TYR A 119 11.44 -1.20 -3.17
CA TYR A 119 12.15 0.06 -3.01
C TYR A 119 13.36 -0.11 -2.09
N GLN A 120 14.47 0.53 -2.47
CA GLN A 120 15.73 0.55 -1.72
C GLN A 120 16.21 1.99 -1.55
N SER A 121 17.00 2.23 -0.51
CA SER A 121 17.71 3.50 -0.37
C SER A 121 18.85 3.58 -1.41
N PRO A 122 19.19 4.79 -1.92
CA PRO A 122 20.30 4.95 -2.86
C PRO A 122 21.64 4.33 -2.41
N SER A 123 21.90 4.34 -1.10
CA SER A 123 23.13 3.81 -0.49
C SER A 123 23.19 2.28 -0.43
N SER A 124 22.07 1.59 -0.63
CA SER A 124 22.00 0.13 -0.70
C SER A 124 22.05 -0.41 -2.12
N ALA A 125 21.47 0.30 -3.10
CA ALA A 125 21.53 -0.06 -4.52
C ALA A 125 22.97 -0.09 -5.07
N SER A 126 23.80 0.89 -4.67
CA SER A 126 25.21 1.02 -5.08
C SER A 126 26.12 -0.13 -4.60
N LYS A 127 25.72 -0.89 -3.57
CA LYS A 127 26.46 -2.10 -3.14
C LYS A 127 26.16 -3.32 -4.01
N HIS A 128 24.98 -3.39 -4.63
CA HIS A 128 24.60 -4.51 -5.50
C HIS A 128 25.20 -4.39 -6.92
N GLU A 129 25.38 -3.18 -7.45
CA GLU A 129 26.02 -2.97 -8.75
C GLU A 129 27.52 -3.31 -8.76
N LEU A 130 28.25 -3.03 -7.67
CA LEU A 130 29.65 -3.46 -7.53
C LEU A 130 29.81 -4.99 -7.41
N ALA A 131 28.79 -5.71 -6.95
CA ALA A 131 28.81 -7.17 -6.86
C ALA A 131 28.51 -7.86 -8.20
N ASN A 132 27.66 -7.26 -9.03
CA ASN A 132 27.25 -7.83 -10.32
C ASN A 132 28.22 -7.53 -11.48
N THR A 133 29.04 -6.48 -11.38
CA THR A 133 30.05 -6.13 -12.41
C THR A 133 31.28 -7.06 -12.41
N ALA A 134 31.47 -7.89 -11.39
CA ALA A 134 32.54 -8.89 -11.36
C ALA A 134 32.24 -10.16 -12.19
N SER A 135 31.04 -10.29 -12.77
CA SER A 135 30.65 -11.51 -13.49
C SER A 135 29.64 -11.30 -14.60
N ARG A 136 30.05 -10.68 -15.72
CA ARG A 136 29.48 -10.97 -17.07
C ARG A 136 30.26 -10.26 -18.17
N SER A 137 30.94 -11.05 -19.00
CA SER A 137 31.39 -10.66 -20.33
C SER A 137 30.25 -10.81 -21.34
N ASN A 138 30.10 -9.77 -22.18
CA ASN A 138 29.40 -9.68 -23.47
C ASN A 138 28.06 -10.41 -23.67
N SER A 139 26.97 -9.63 -23.66
CA SER A 139 25.89 -9.75 -24.66
C SER A 139 25.07 -8.45 -24.69
N GLU A 140 24.90 -7.90 -25.89
CA GLU A 140 24.06 -6.74 -26.19
C GLU A 140 22.61 -7.00 -25.75
N ASN A 141 22.06 -6.12 -24.91
CA ASN A 141 20.64 -6.02 -24.67
C ASN A 141 20.25 -4.54 -24.59
N VAL A 142 19.12 -4.23 -25.22
CA VAL A 142 18.53 -2.90 -25.35
C VAL A 142 18.09 -2.43 -23.96
N ASP A 143 18.80 -1.43 -23.42
CA ASP A 143 18.44 -0.77 -22.18
C ASP A 143 17.18 0.07 -22.37
N VAL A 144 16.09 -0.33 -21.70
CA VAL A 144 14.93 0.52 -21.49
C VAL A 144 15.30 1.48 -20.36
N ASP A 145 15.55 2.74 -20.72
CA ASP A 145 15.91 3.80 -19.79
C ASP A 145 14.72 4.20 -18.91
N ILE A 146 14.65 3.61 -17.71
CA ILE A 146 13.62 3.91 -16.69
C ILE A 146 14.03 5.13 -15.82
N THR A 147 15.13 5.84 -16.13
CA THR A 147 15.64 6.92 -15.26
C THR A 147 15.14 8.32 -15.61
N SER A 148 14.26 8.47 -16.60
CA SER A 148 13.81 9.80 -17.04
C SER A 148 12.69 10.37 -16.17
N GLY A 149 13.12 11.00 -15.06
CA GLY A 149 12.38 12.04 -14.38
C GLY A 149 11.86 11.63 -13.01
N LEU A 150 12.35 12.32 -11.98
CA LEU A 150 11.67 12.67 -10.71
C LEU A 150 12.73 13.15 -9.69
N SER A 151 13.42 14.27 -9.94
CA SER A 151 14.29 14.88 -8.92
C SER A 151 13.55 15.94 -8.12
N CYS A 152 13.30 15.68 -6.84
CA CYS A 152 13.15 16.71 -5.82
C CYS A 152 13.54 16.12 -4.45
N GLY A 153 14.65 16.60 -3.87
CA GLY A 153 15.05 16.35 -2.47
C GLY A 153 15.73 15.00 -2.17
N ASN A 154 17.08 14.98 -2.26
CA ASN A 154 18.11 14.11 -1.64
C ASN A 154 17.89 12.64 -1.18
N GLN A 155 16.74 11.97 -1.37
CA GLN A 155 16.56 10.55 -1.07
C GLN A 155 15.58 9.87 -2.02
N GLN A 156 15.79 9.97 -3.33
CA GLN A 156 14.95 9.25 -4.28
C GLN A 156 15.13 7.74 -4.10
N LEU A 157 14.05 7.03 -3.75
CA LEU A 157 14.10 5.57 -3.63
C LEU A 157 14.34 4.94 -5.01
N VAL A 158 15.13 3.87 -5.04
CA VAL A 158 15.42 3.11 -6.26
C VAL A 158 14.63 1.80 -6.23
N LEU A 159 14.07 1.41 -7.37
CA LEU A 159 13.38 0.13 -7.51
C LEU A 159 14.40 -0.98 -7.84
N SER A 160 14.39 -2.05 -7.06
CA SER A 160 15.28 -3.21 -7.27
C SER A 160 14.46 -4.50 -7.40
N PRO A 161 14.67 -5.33 -8.43
CA PRO A 161 14.00 -6.63 -8.55
C PRO A 161 14.21 -7.52 -7.31
N GLU A 162 13.19 -8.28 -6.93
CA GLU A 162 13.33 -9.25 -5.83
C GLU A 162 14.25 -10.42 -6.25
N HIS A 163 15.03 -10.91 -5.27
CA HIS A 163 15.87 -12.10 -5.41
C HIS A 163 15.55 -13.11 -4.29
N PRO A 164 15.13 -14.35 -4.63
CA PRO A 164 14.92 -14.89 -5.98
C PRO A 164 13.77 -14.21 -6.75
N PRO A 165 13.78 -14.17 -8.10
CA PRO A 165 12.71 -13.58 -8.88
C PRO A 165 11.35 -14.22 -8.57
N ARG A 166 10.36 -13.37 -8.34
CA ARG A 166 8.98 -13.75 -8.05
C ARG A 166 8.05 -12.87 -8.88
N ALA A 167 6.85 -13.37 -9.16
CA ALA A 167 5.78 -12.58 -9.76
C ALA A 167 4.47 -12.81 -9.00
N VAL A 168 3.58 -11.83 -9.05
CA VAL A 168 2.27 -11.88 -8.38
C VAL A 168 1.17 -11.39 -9.30
N PRO A 169 -0.07 -11.90 -9.16
CA PRO A 169 -1.22 -11.23 -9.74
C PRO A 169 -1.38 -9.83 -9.12
N PHE A 170 -1.63 -8.83 -9.95
CA PHE A 170 -1.84 -7.46 -9.53
C PHE A 170 -2.83 -6.77 -10.47
N ALA A 171 -3.80 -6.05 -9.92
CA ALA A 171 -4.72 -5.22 -10.68
C ALA A 171 -3.98 -3.99 -11.20
N ILE A 172 -3.78 -3.90 -12.51
CA ILE A 172 -3.05 -2.77 -13.11
C ILE A 172 -3.97 -1.65 -13.61
N TRP A 173 -5.29 -1.90 -13.69
CA TRP A 173 -6.26 -0.86 -14.04
C TRP A 173 -6.64 -0.02 -12.81
N ASP A 174 -6.66 1.30 -12.98
CA ASP A 174 -7.06 2.28 -11.96
C ASP A 174 -8.39 2.95 -12.37
N PRO A 175 -9.49 2.78 -11.60
CA PRO A 175 -10.78 3.40 -11.90
C PRO A 175 -10.75 4.94 -11.86
N ASP A 176 -9.76 5.56 -11.23
CA ASP A 176 -9.57 7.01 -11.23
C ASP A 176 -8.72 7.49 -12.43
N LYS A 177 -8.15 6.56 -13.22
CA LYS A 177 -7.49 6.80 -14.50
C LYS A 177 -8.00 5.81 -15.57
N PRO A 178 -9.31 5.85 -15.89
CA PRO A 178 -10.00 4.75 -16.59
C PRO A 178 -9.46 4.43 -17.99
N GLU A 179 -8.75 5.37 -18.63
CA GLU A 179 -8.17 5.21 -19.97
C GLU A 179 -6.85 4.43 -19.99
N GLN A 180 -6.20 4.24 -18.83
CA GLN A 180 -4.93 3.53 -18.70
C GLN A 180 -5.17 2.08 -18.31
N ASP A 181 -4.46 1.14 -18.96
CA ASP A 181 -4.47 -0.29 -18.61
C ASP A 181 -5.88 -0.91 -18.53
N GLN A 182 -6.82 -0.43 -19.34
CA GLN A 182 -8.20 -0.93 -19.35
C GLN A 182 -8.36 -2.27 -20.06
N THR A 183 -9.38 -3.00 -19.65
CA THR A 183 -9.92 -4.17 -20.35
C THR A 183 -11.13 -3.75 -21.20
N PRO A 184 -11.62 -4.62 -22.11
CA PRO A 184 -12.91 -4.40 -22.79
C PRO A 184 -14.11 -4.28 -21.84
N PHE A 185 -13.97 -4.71 -20.58
CA PHE A 185 -15.03 -4.69 -19.57
C PHE A 185 -14.91 -3.52 -18.61
N SER A 186 -13.77 -2.80 -18.57
CA SER A 186 -13.53 -1.73 -17.59
C SER A 186 -14.56 -0.60 -17.69
N CYS A 187 -15.11 -0.34 -18.88
CA CYS A 187 -16.19 0.62 -19.09
C CYS A 187 -17.53 0.21 -18.45
N LEU A 188 -17.68 -1.07 -18.05
CA LEU A 188 -18.85 -1.60 -17.37
C LEU A 188 -18.73 -1.51 -15.84
N ALA A 189 -17.54 -1.19 -15.32
CA ALA A 189 -17.31 -1.04 -13.89
C ALA A 189 -18.18 0.06 -13.29
N ARG A 190 -18.64 -0.14 -12.07
CA ARG A 190 -19.46 0.78 -11.28
C ARG A 190 -18.84 0.98 -9.89
N PRO A 191 -17.69 1.68 -9.81
CA PRO A 191 -17.01 1.88 -8.54
C PRO A 191 -17.90 2.64 -7.55
N SER A 192 -18.02 2.10 -6.34
CA SER A 192 -18.67 2.77 -5.20
C SER A 192 -17.65 3.59 -4.45
N ARG A 193 -17.91 4.89 -4.26
CA ARG A 193 -17.01 5.80 -3.53
C ARG A 193 -17.56 6.08 -2.15
N VAL A 194 -16.78 5.76 -1.12
CA VAL A 194 -17.17 5.89 0.29
C VAL A 194 -16.17 6.80 0.99
N THR A 195 -16.65 7.71 1.83
CA THR A 195 -15.80 8.50 2.73
C THR A 195 -16.16 8.17 4.16
N LEU A 196 -15.18 7.76 4.95
CA LEU A 196 -15.31 7.59 6.40
C LEU A 196 -14.82 8.87 7.09
N ASN A 197 -15.66 9.42 7.94
CA ASN A 197 -15.37 10.52 8.87
C ASN A 197 -14.94 9.96 10.23
N PRO A 198 -14.39 10.79 11.13
CA PRO A 198 -14.09 10.34 12.49
C PRO A 198 -15.32 9.76 13.19
N GLY A 199 -15.20 8.53 13.68
CA GLY A 199 -16.27 7.75 14.31
C GLY A 199 -17.02 6.82 13.36
N ASP A 200 -16.81 6.93 12.05
CA ASP A 200 -17.45 6.02 11.08
C ASP A 200 -16.78 4.63 11.10
N LEU A 201 -17.60 3.62 10.83
CA LEU A 201 -17.19 2.23 10.66
C LEU A 201 -17.66 1.72 9.29
N LEU A 202 -16.77 1.06 8.57
CA LEU A 202 -17.06 0.35 7.33
C LEU A 202 -16.86 -1.15 7.52
N TYR A 203 -17.91 -1.93 7.32
CA TYR A 203 -17.75 -3.36 7.07
C TYR A 203 -17.42 -3.55 5.59
N LEU A 204 -16.21 -4.02 5.30
CA LEU A 204 -15.70 -4.36 3.98
C LEU A 204 -15.65 -5.89 3.87
N PRO A 205 -16.61 -6.51 3.15
CA PRO A 205 -16.67 -7.96 3.06
C PRO A 205 -15.46 -8.53 2.34
N ALA A 206 -15.15 -9.80 2.60
CA ALA A 206 -14.10 -10.50 1.89
C ALA A 206 -14.26 -10.42 0.36
N LEU A 207 -13.13 -10.33 -0.34
CA LEU A 207 -12.98 -10.28 -1.81
C LEU A 207 -13.38 -8.97 -2.51
N TRP A 208 -13.91 -7.98 -1.77
CA TRP A 208 -14.14 -6.63 -2.28
C TRP A 208 -12.84 -5.84 -2.46
#